data_AF-A0A2E7CGD8-F1
#
_entry.id   AF-A0A2E7CGD8-F1
#
_cell.length_a   1.000
_cell.length_b   1.000
_cell.length_c   1.000
_cell.angle_alpha   90.00
_cell.angle_beta   90.00
_cell.angle_gamma   90.00
#
_symmetry.space_group_name_H-M   'P 1'
#
loop_
_entity.id
_entity.type
_entity.pdbx_description
1 polymer ?
#
loop_
_entity_poly.entity_id
_entity_poly.type
_entity_poly.pdbx_seq_one_letter_code
_entity_poly.pdbx_strand_id
1 'polypeptide(L)'
;MNALILSLFAYGGRKDDMVSKLVQQDRIVEAQERCEKWEVDQLSEENLLRHACAQAYWKEAKNINTLETWRLYRERWSGTPMETKAAIEEIELSLSQYREQPDKLRSEEYFLHLVELAPGTQAAKNAFMLAGTAAIRDAKTEEQARDVARRYPKHPQLLQLIQRHPGAFYEIKITERDGRTRAEAVAKIDLNLPMPFVEWVARWPDGKIEDWNVAVRDSLLNFGVPRSFIMKTIKDNPIPPSFPICPIPSMPEGWQGGVAIRMVDNALFEPVEWDKSCANRLPILLSFHEGRMIGMSLYPGHHISLRPEMTASVDPAKGGRLDVRDFAKSTANPILAEGNLYLPHRRAYLVIPVSGAPAYLSERPPGRWKMTVDKKLKGEPLPKGWKIEEHLDHKVVTSQRIQEWKMPKTQIRVLSSLSAYALNIYDFEMLIPTDLDEYWVRESSKDDDVIIPEDAQVLPINRMEKYQLNQMGLWLTAAGFDADEFEIFDGWKGDISGDGKEDAILRMRLKGEESVAVFEVREDGERVTYLFGTERAVNGTRQAGIPALYQWEGEQYFVWKGYERKRPYSEVVYSDRGGYSMRAAD
;
A
#
# COMPACT_ATOMS: atom_id res chain seq x y z
N MET A 1 -69.86 -11.22 63.49
CA MET A 1 -69.25 -11.30 62.13
C MET A 1 -68.51 -12.61 61.88
N ASN A 2 -67.63 -13.10 62.78
CA ASN A 2 -66.76 -14.26 62.50
C ASN A 2 -67.46 -15.58 62.08
N ALA A 3 -68.72 -15.82 62.49
CA ALA A 3 -69.43 -17.05 62.15
C ALA A 3 -69.89 -17.15 60.67
N LEU A 4 -70.21 -16.03 60.02
CA LEU A 4 -70.72 -16.03 58.63
C LEU A 4 -69.60 -16.32 57.61
N ILE A 5 -68.37 -15.90 57.95
CA ILE A 5 -67.17 -16.10 57.14
C ILE A 5 -66.79 -17.59 57.12
N LEU A 6 -66.87 -18.27 58.27
CA LEU A 6 -66.55 -19.70 58.39
C LEU A 6 -67.52 -20.62 57.62
N SER A 7 -68.80 -20.27 57.50
CA SER A 7 -69.77 -21.08 56.75
C SER A 7 -69.60 -21.01 55.23
N LEU A 8 -69.12 -19.88 54.69
CA LEU A 8 -68.82 -19.73 53.27
C LEU A 8 -67.61 -20.58 52.87
N PHE A 9 -66.51 -20.50 53.63
CA PHE A 9 -65.33 -21.35 53.40
C PHE A 9 -65.64 -22.85 53.52
N ALA A 10 -66.48 -23.26 54.48
CA ALA A 10 -66.89 -24.66 54.64
C ALA A 10 -67.85 -25.18 53.56
N TYR A 11 -68.44 -24.29 52.74
CA TYR A 11 -69.31 -24.67 51.63
C TYR A 11 -68.52 -24.76 50.30
N GLY A 12 -67.61 -23.80 50.06
CA GLY A 12 -66.65 -23.86 48.95
C GLY A 12 -65.79 -25.14 49.02
N GLY A 13 -65.24 -25.43 50.20
CA GLY A 13 -64.43 -26.63 50.51
C GLY A 13 -65.17 -27.99 50.51
N ARG A 14 -66.43 -28.03 50.05
CA ARG A 14 -67.16 -29.27 49.71
C ARG A 14 -67.46 -29.38 48.23
N LYS A 15 -67.63 -28.23 47.55
CA LYS A 15 -67.83 -28.19 46.10
C LYS A 15 -66.55 -28.61 45.37
N ASP A 16 -65.39 -28.12 45.83
CA ASP A 16 -64.09 -28.42 45.23
C ASP A 16 -63.69 -29.90 45.36
N ASP A 17 -63.89 -30.52 46.53
CA ASP A 17 -63.68 -31.95 46.80
C ASP A 17 -64.63 -32.81 45.95
N MET A 18 -65.89 -32.38 45.78
CA MET A 18 -66.85 -33.09 44.92
C MET A 18 -66.44 -33.05 43.44
N VAL A 19 -66.06 -31.88 42.91
CA VAL A 19 -65.59 -31.75 41.52
C VAL A 19 -64.27 -32.51 41.32
N SER A 20 -63.33 -32.38 42.26
CA SER A 20 -62.04 -33.08 42.22
C SER A 20 -62.21 -34.60 42.22
N LYS A 21 -63.15 -35.14 43.01
CA LYS A 21 -63.49 -36.57 43.00
C LYS A 21 -64.11 -37.02 41.69
N LEU A 22 -64.99 -36.23 41.08
CA LEU A 22 -65.57 -36.55 39.77
C LEU A 22 -64.49 -36.55 38.68
N VAL A 23 -63.56 -35.60 38.70
CA VAL A 23 -62.40 -35.56 37.79
C VAL A 23 -61.48 -36.77 38.00
N GLN A 24 -61.17 -37.13 39.25
CA GLN A 24 -60.38 -38.33 39.58
C GLN A 24 -61.06 -39.65 39.17
N GLN A 25 -62.40 -39.67 39.06
CA GLN A 25 -63.18 -40.82 38.60
C GLN A 25 -63.40 -40.83 37.07
N ASP A 26 -62.77 -39.91 36.33
CA ASP A 26 -62.99 -39.64 34.89
C ASP A 26 -64.44 -39.32 34.48
N ARG A 27 -65.26 -38.87 35.44
CA ARG A 27 -66.68 -38.48 35.25
C ARG A 27 -66.77 -37.02 34.83
N ILE A 28 -66.08 -36.69 33.74
CA ILE A 28 -65.82 -35.30 33.32
C ILE A 28 -67.11 -34.54 33.00
N VAL A 29 -68.06 -35.13 32.27
CA VAL A 29 -69.34 -34.49 31.93
C VAL A 29 -70.11 -34.08 33.20
N GLU A 30 -70.21 -34.99 34.18
CA GLU A 30 -70.86 -34.69 35.46
C GLU A 30 -70.11 -33.63 36.28
N ALA A 31 -68.78 -33.55 36.15
CA ALA A 31 -68.01 -32.48 36.77
C ALA A 31 -68.29 -31.12 36.11
N GLN A 32 -68.36 -31.07 34.77
CA GLN A 32 -68.67 -29.87 33.99
C GLN A 32 -70.08 -29.35 34.28
N GLU A 33 -71.11 -30.19 34.24
CA GLU A 33 -72.49 -29.83 34.58
C GLU A 33 -72.61 -29.18 35.97
N ARG A 34 -71.79 -29.62 36.94
CA ARG A 34 -71.77 -29.05 38.30
C ARG A 34 -71.10 -27.69 38.34
N CYS A 35 -70.04 -27.49 37.57
CA CYS A 35 -69.36 -26.21 37.42
C CYS A 35 -70.24 -25.17 36.71
N GLU A 36 -71.02 -25.56 35.69
CA GLU A 36 -71.98 -24.69 35.00
C GLU A 36 -73.14 -24.30 35.92
N LYS A 37 -73.73 -25.29 36.62
CA LYS A 37 -74.81 -25.05 37.60
C LYS A 37 -74.43 -24.09 38.74
N TRP A 38 -73.13 -23.88 38.96
CA TRP A 38 -72.59 -23.00 40.00
C TRP A 38 -71.93 -21.73 39.45
N GLU A 39 -71.98 -21.49 38.13
CA GLU A 39 -71.45 -20.30 37.46
C GLU A 39 -69.99 -19.96 37.89
N VAL A 40 -69.17 -21.02 38.05
CA VAL A 40 -67.86 -20.95 38.73
C VAL A 40 -66.85 -20.06 37.99
N ASP A 41 -67.02 -19.89 36.68
CA ASP A 41 -66.21 -18.98 35.86
C ASP A 41 -66.44 -17.50 36.19
N GLN A 42 -67.60 -17.13 36.74
CA GLN A 42 -67.92 -15.76 37.18
C GLN A 42 -67.45 -15.44 38.61
N LEU A 43 -67.11 -16.46 39.41
CA LEU A 43 -66.67 -16.28 40.79
C LEU A 43 -65.20 -15.84 40.82
N SER A 44 -64.88 -14.74 41.52
CA SER A 44 -63.49 -14.25 41.66
C SER A 44 -62.77 -14.76 42.92
N GLU A 45 -63.51 -15.12 43.98
CA GLU A 45 -62.93 -15.44 45.31
C GLU A 45 -62.76 -16.95 45.59
N GLU A 46 -63.49 -17.85 44.92
CA GLU A 46 -63.46 -19.32 45.17
C GLU A 46 -62.33 -20.05 44.38
N ASN A 47 -61.08 -19.61 44.50
CA ASN A 47 -59.94 -20.11 43.67
C ASN A 47 -59.74 -21.64 43.64
N LEU A 48 -60.04 -22.37 44.72
CA LEU A 48 -59.91 -23.84 44.75
C LEU A 48 -60.98 -24.53 43.88
N LEU A 49 -62.23 -24.06 43.95
CA LEU A 49 -63.32 -24.57 43.10
C LEU A 49 -63.08 -24.23 41.64
N ARG A 50 -62.63 -23.00 41.35
CA ARG A 50 -62.23 -22.59 39.98
C ARG A 50 -61.14 -23.49 39.43
N HIS A 51 -60.14 -23.85 40.23
CA HIS A 51 -59.07 -24.77 39.82
C HIS A 51 -59.61 -26.18 39.52
N ALA A 52 -60.46 -26.74 40.40
CA ALA A 52 -61.07 -28.06 40.18
C ALA A 52 -61.96 -28.09 38.94
N CYS A 53 -62.74 -27.03 38.70
CA CYS A 53 -63.55 -26.88 37.50
C CYS A 53 -62.70 -26.74 36.23
N ALA A 54 -61.64 -25.93 36.27
CA ALA A 54 -60.70 -25.84 35.15
C ALA A 54 -60.09 -27.22 34.82
N GLN A 55 -59.72 -28.04 35.82
CA GLN A 55 -59.25 -29.41 35.58
C GLN A 55 -60.27 -30.30 34.85
N ALA A 56 -61.58 -30.14 35.10
CA ALA A 56 -62.61 -30.87 34.36
C ALA A 56 -62.62 -30.49 32.87
N TYR A 57 -62.65 -29.20 32.55
CA TYR A 57 -62.64 -28.71 31.16
C TYR A 57 -61.32 -28.95 30.41
N TRP A 58 -60.23 -29.30 31.11
CA TRP A 58 -58.92 -29.52 30.48
C TRP A 58 -58.92 -30.64 29.44
N LYS A 59 -59.67 -31.73 29.69
CA LYS A 59 -59.73 -32.89 28.78
C LYS A 59 -60.40 -32.52 27.45
N GLU A 60 -61.44 -31.69 27.49
CA GLU A 60 -62.12 -31.17 26.31
C GLU A 60 -61.24 -30.22 25.51
N ALA A 61 -60.63 -29.22 26.17
CA ALA A 61 -59.72 -28.27 25.51
C ALA A 61 -58.56 -29.00 24.81
N LYS A 62 -58.00 -30.03 25.46
CA LYS A 62 -56.93 -30.87 24.90
C LYS A 62 -57.38 -31.78 23.75
N ASN A 63 -58.65 -32.14 23.66
CA ASN A 63 -59.18 -32.91 22.53
C ASN A 63 -59.36 -32.04 21.28
N ILE A 64 -59.75 -30.77 21.45
CA ILE A 64 -59.93 -29.82 20.34
C ILE A 64 -58.59 -29.25 19.87
N ASN A 65 -57.71 -28.88 20.82
CA ASN A 65 -56.33 -28.46 20.61
C ASN A 65 -56.11 -27.41 19.49
N THR A 66 -56.85 -26.30 19.53
CA THR A 66 -56.62 -25.14 18.66
C THR A 66 -56.15 -23.92 19.44
N LEU A 67 -55.52 -22.96 18.77
CA LEU A 67 -55.10 -21.69 19.40
C LEU A 67 -56.29 -20.91 19.99
N GLU A 68 -57.43 -20.92 19.31
CA GLU A 68 -58.66 -20.29 19.78
C GLU A 68 -59.18 -20.98 21.05
N THR A 69 -59.20 -22.32 21.07
CA THR A 69 -59.57 -23.09 22.25
C THR A 69 -58.69 -22.77 23.45
N TRP A 70 -57.36 -22.73 23.27
CA TRP A 70 -56.45 -22.45 24.38
C TRP A 70 -56.55 -21.01 24.89
N ARG A 71 -56.80 -20.02 24.01
CA ARG A 71 -57.08 -18.63 24.41
C ARG A 71 -58.35 -18.50 25.22
N LEU A 72 -59.47 -19.02 24.71
CA LEU A 72 -60.76 -18.98 25.39
C LEU A 72 -60.70 -19.71 26.75
N TYR A 73 -59.98 -20.84 26.81
CA TYR A 73 -59.75 -21.56 28.06
C TYR A 73 -58.91 -20.73 29.05
N ARG A 74 -57.83 -20.08 28.57
CA ARG A 74 -56.94 -19.23 29.39
C ARG A 74 -57.69 -18.03 29.96
N GLU A 75 -58.51 -17.37 29.15
CA GLU A 75 -59.37 -16.25 29.54
C GLU A 75 -60.42 -16.69 30.57
N ARG A 76 -61.16 -17.78 30.32
CA ARG A 76 -62.20 -18.32 31.22
C ARG A 76 -61.66 -18.70 32.60
N TRP A 77 -60.44 -19.26 32.65
CA TRP A 77 -59.83 -19.78 33.89
C TRP A 77 -58.68 -18.91 34.43
N SER A 78 -58.64 -17.62 34.05
CA SER A 78 -57.61 -16.68 34.49
C SER A 78 -57.60 -16.51 36.02
N GLY A 79 -56.41 -16.41 36.60
CA GLY A 79 -56.14 -16.42 38.04
C GLY A 79 -56.01 -17.83 38.66
N THR A 80 -56.12 -18.90 37.87
CA THR A 80 -55.92 -20.28 38.34
C THR A 80 -54.60 -20.88 37.83
N PRO A 81 -54.03 -21.90 38.51
CA PRO A 81 -52.84 -22.62 38.00
C PRO A 81 -53.00 -23.25 36.60
N MET A 82 -54.24 -23.40 36.12
CA MET A 82 -54.53 -23.93 34.79
C MET A 82 -54.35 -22.89 33.69
N GLU A 83 -54.34 -21.60 34.01
CA GLU A 83 -54.06 -20.49 33.08
C GLU A 83 -52.65 -20.62 32.49
N THR A 84 -51.64 -20.74 33.36
CA THR A 84 -50.23 -20.94 32.94
C THR A 84 -50.05 -22.26 32.19
N LYS A 85 -50.80 -23.30 32.57
CA LYS A 85 -50.77 -24.59 31.88
C LYS A 85 -51.34 -24.50 30.45
N ALA A 86 -52.45 -23.79 30.27
CA ALA A 86 -53.04 -23.53 28.96
C ALA A 86 -52.16 -22.61 28.10
N ALA A 87 -51.51 -21.61 28.71
CA ALA A 87 -50.55 -20.76 28.03
C ALA A 87 -49.36 -21.55 27.45
N ILE A 88 -48.87 -22.59 28.15
CA ILE A 88 -47.82 -23.49 27.62
C ILE A 88 -48.32 -24.20 26.35
N GLU A 89 -49.51 -24.78 26.36
CA GLU A 89 -50.08 -25.47 25.18
C GLU A 89 -50.36 -24.46 24.02
N GLU A 90 -50.81 -23.23 24.32
CA GLU A 90 -50.98 -22.13 23.33
C GLU A 90 -49.63 -21.77 22.65
N ILE A 91 -48.56 -21.65 23.44
CA ILE A 91 -47.21 -21.37 22.92
C ILE A 91 -46.71 -22.56 22.10
N GLU A 92 -46.80 -23.80 22.59
CA GLU A 92 -46.30 -24.98 21.88
C GLU A 92 -47.00 -25.19 20.52
N LEU A 93 -48.32 -24.96 20.46
CA LEU A 93 -49.09 -25.01 19.22
C LEU A 93 -48.74 -23.84 18.27
N SER A 94 -48.47 -22.65 18.80
CA SER A 94 -47.99 -21.51 18.00
C SER A 94 -46.62 -21.80 17.38
N LEU A 95 -45.73 -22.44 18.15
CA LEU A 95 -44.39 -22.84 17.72
C LEU A 95 -44.42 -23.99 16.71
N SER A 96 -45.36 -24.94 16.81
CA SER A 96 -45.51 -26.02 15.81
C SER A 96 -46.00 -25.47 14.47
N GLN A 97 -47.03 -24.61 14.46
CA GLN A 97 -47.53 -23.96 13.24
C GLN A 97 -46.44 -23.14 12.53
N TYR A 98 -45.55 -22.47 13.30
CA TYR A 98 -44.40 -21.78 12.72
C TYR A 98 -43.39 -22.74 12.06
N ARG A 99 -43.12 -23.90 12.68
CA ARG A 99 -42.23 -24.93 12.10
C ARG A 99 -42.78 -25.57 10.84
N GLU A 100 -44.11 -25.70 10.73
CA GLU A 100 -44.79 -26.22 9.54
C GLU A 100 -44.85 -25.19 8.41
N GLN A 101 -44.80 -23.90 8.72
CA GLN A 101 -44.92 -22.80 7.75
C GLN A 101 -43.82 -21.74 7.96
N PRO A 102 -42.52 -22.11 7.84
CA PRO A 102 -41.40 -21.22 8.14
C PRO A 102 -41.33 -19.99 7.23
N ASP A 103 -41.89 -20.09 6.02
CA ASP A 103 -41.96 -18.99 5.05
C ASP A 103 -42.89 -17.85 5.51
N LYS A 104 -43.80 -18.10 6.46
CA LYS A 104 -44.60 -17.05 7.10
C LYS A 104 -43.76 -16.32 8.14
N LEU A 105 -43.00 -15.35 7.66
CA LEU A 105 -42.20 -14.43 8.47
C LEU A 105 -43.04 -13.85 9.63
N ARG A 106 -42.70 -14.24 10.85
CA ARG A 106 -43.19 -13.64 12.09
C ARG A 106 -42.21 -12.57 12.58
N SER A 107 -42.72 -11.49 13.15
CA SER A 107 -41.92 -10.42 13.78
C SER A 107 -41.33 -10.87 15.12
N GLU A 108 -40.34 -10.13 15.61
CA GLU A 108 -39.84 -10.28 16.98
C GLU A 108 -40.97 -10.12 18.03
N GLU A 109 -41.80 -9.09 17.88
CA GLU A 109 -42.91 -8.75 18.78
C GLU A 109 -43.91 -9.91 18.96
N TYR A 110 -44.23 -10.64 17.88
CA TYR A 110 -45.12 -11.81 17.94
C TYR A 110 -44.57 -12.89 18.87
N PHE A 111 -43.27 -13.16 18.83
CA PHE A 111 -42.64 -14.14 19.70
C PHE A 111 -42.44 -13.62 21.13
N LEU A 112 -42.15 -12.34 21.31
CA LEU A 112 -42.08 -11.73 22.65
C LEU A 112 -43.43 -11.79 23.37
N HIS A 113 -44.54 -11.55 22.67
CA HIS A 113 -45.88 -11.72 23.23
C HIS A 113 -46.13 -13.15 23.73
N LEU A 114 -45.66 -14.18 23.01
CA LEU A 114 -45.73 -15.58 23.48
C LEU A 114 -44.87 -15.84 24.75
N VAL A 115 -43.77 -15.11 24.95
CA VAL A 115 -42.95 -15.21 26.18
C VAL A 115 -43.72 -14.67 27.40
N GLU A 116 -44.49 -13.60 27.23
CA GLU A 116 -45.29 -12.96 28.27
C GLU A 116 -46.42 -13.86 28.80
N LEU A 117 -46.95 -14.77 27.97
CA LEU A 117 -48.05 -15.68 28.35
C LEU A 117 -47.65 -16.71 29.42
N ALA A 118 -46.40 -17.17 29.44
CA ALA A 118 -45.92 -18.17 30.42
C ALA A 118 -44.42 -18.00 30.80
N PRO A 119 -44.04 -16.91 31.49
CA PRO A 119 -42.64 -16.60 31.76
C PRO A 119 -41.90 -17.70 32.51
N GLY A 120 -40.62 -17.90 32.19
CA GLY A 120 -39.73 -18.90 32.83
C GLY A 120 -39.90 -20.35 32.37
N THR A 121 -40.99 -20.68 31.66
CA THR A 121 -41.25 -22.03 31.12
C THR A 121 -40.32 -22.39 29.96
N GLN A 122 -40.21 -23.69 29.62
CA GLN A 122 -39.43 -24.12 28.46
C GLN A 122 -40.05 -23.66 27.13
N ALA A 123 -41.38 -23.61 27.04
CA ALA A 123 -42.08 -23.09 25.88
C ALA A 123 -41.75 -21.59 25.64
N ALA A 124 -41.78 -20.77 26.69
CA ALA A 124 -41.37 -19.37 26.60
C ALA A 124 -39.88 -19.20 26.23
N LYS A 125 -38.98 -20.05 26.77
CA LYS A 125 -37.56 -20.06 26.34
C LYS A 125 -37.42 -20.36 24.84
N ASN A 126 -38.20 -21.30 24.31
CA ASN A 126 -38.20 -21.63 22.88
C ASN A 126 -38.73 -20.47 22.02
N ALA A 127 -39.78 -19.77 22.48
CA ALA A 127 -40.30 -18.57 21.82
C ALA A 127 -39.27 -17.42 21.83
N PHE A 128 -38.59 -17.18 22.94
CA PHE A 128 -37.54 -16.16 23.05
C PHE A 128 -36.36 -16.41 22.08
N MET A 129 -36.00 -17.67 21.82
CA MET A 129 -35.00 -18.00 20.79
C MET A 129 -35.48 -17.66 19.37
N LEU A 130 -36.77 -17.83 19.07
CA LEU A 130 -37.32 -17.42 17.77
C LEU A 130 -37.46 -15.90 17.66
N ALA A 131 -37.73 -15.19 18.76
CA ALA A 131 -37.68 -13.72 18.80
C ALA A 131 -36.28 -13.21 18.39
N GLY A 132 -35.22 -13.78 18.98
CA GLY A 132 -33.83 -13.48 18.60
C GLY A 132 -33.49 -13.83 17.16
N THR A 133 -33.99 -14.96 16.64
CA THR A 133 -33.86 -15.36 15.23
C THR A 133 -34.52 -14.34 14.29
N ALA A 134 -35.75 -13.90 14.58
CA ALA A 134 -36.46 -12.89 13.80
C ALA A 134 -35.75 -11.53 13.85
N ALA A 135 -35.31 -11.10 15.04
CA ALA A 135 -34.58 -9.86 15.23
C ALA A 135 -33.25 -9.84 14.46
N ILE A 136 -32.51 -10.95 14.43
CA ILE A 136 -31.29 -11.10 13.62
C ILE A 136 -31.62 -11.03 12.13
N ARG A 137 -32.65 -11.74 11.66
CA ARG A 137 -33.08 -11.72 10.25
C ARG A 137 -33.38 -10.29 9.80
N ASP A 138 -34.17 -9.55 10.58
CA ASP A 138 -34.77 -8.28 10.21
C ASP A 138 -33.86 -7.05 10.38
N ALA A 139 -32.70 -7.19 11.04
CA ALA A 139 -31.73 -6.10 11.22
C ALA A 139 -31.06 -5.68 9.89
N LYS A 140 -31.31 -4.43 9.48
CA LYS A 140 -30.83 -3.85 8.20
C LYS A 140 -29.70 -2.84 8.36
N THR A 141 -29.48 -2.28 9.55
CA THR A 141 -28.44 -1.28 9.82
C THR A 141 -27.46 -1.76 10.90
N GLU A 142 -26.28 -1.15 10.97
CA GLU A 142 -25.29 -1.46 12.01
C GLU A 142 -25.80 -1.16 13.43
N GLU A 143 -26.58 -0.09 13.59
CA GLU A 143 -27.21 0.26 14.86
C GLU A 143 -28.22 -0.81 15.31
N GLN A 144 -29.09 -1.25 14.40
CA GLN A 144 -30.01 -2.37 14.65
C GLN A 144 -29.24 -3.65 14.99
N ALA A 145 -28.13 -3.92 14.30
CA ALA A 145 -27.28 -5.08 14.57
C ALA A 145 -26.66 -5.04 15.97
N ARG A 146 -26.17 -3.87 16.42
CA ARG A 146 -25.67 -3.66 17.80
C ARG A 146 -26.76 -3.90 18.84
N ASP A 147 -27.96 -3.36 18.63
CA ASP A 147 -29.07 -3.50 19.58
C ASP A 147 -29.68 -4.90 19.63
N VAL A 148 -29.71 -5.63 18.51
CA VAL A 148 -30.06 -7.06 18.49
C VAL A 148 -29.03 -7.87 19.27
N ALA A 149 -27.73 -7.63 19.07
CA ALA A 149 -26.68 -8.35 19.79
C ALA A 149 -26.67 -8.05 21.30
N ARG A 150 -27.02 -6.82 21.71
CA ARG A 150 -27.21 -6.46 23.13
C ARG A 150 -28.39 -7.19 23.78
N ARG A 151 -29.50 -7.36 23.05
CA ARG A 151 -30.71 -8.05 23.55
C ARG A 151 -30.56 -9.57 23.57
N TYR A 152 -29.81 -10.13 22.62
CA TYR A 152 -29.64 -11.58 22.43
C TYR A 152 -28.16 -12.05 22.42
N PRO A 153 -27.32 -11.68 23.41
CA PRO A 153 -25.85 -11.81 23.33
C PRO A 153 -25.31 -13.24 23.26
N LYS A 154 -26.15 -14.25 23.50
CA LYS A 154 -25.79 -15.68 23.44
C LYS A 154 -26.51 -16.45 22.33
N HIS A 155 -27.13 -15.75 21.38
CA HIS A 155 -27.89 -16.40 20.32
C HIS A 155 -26.97 -17.02 19.25
N PRO A 156 -27.17 -18.29 18.84
CA PRO A 156 -26.22 -19.02 17.99
C PRO A 156 -26.07 -18.41 16.58
N GLN A 157 -27.05 -17.65 16.10
CA GLN A 157 -27.02 -17.01 14.78
C GLN A 157 -26.37 -15.62 14.77
N LEU A 158 -25.82 -15.11 15.89
CA LEU A 158 -25.15 -13.79 15.90
C LEU A 158 -24.02 -13.69 14.86
N LEU A 159 -23.36 -14.79 14.52
CA LEU A 159 -22.35 -14.81 13.45
C LEU A 159 -22.91 -14.36 12.09
N GLN A 160 -24.17 -14.69 11.76
CA GLN A 160 -24.82 -14.25 10.52
C GLN A 160 -25.16 -12.75 10.53
N LEU A 161 -25.31 -12.16 11.70
CA LEU A 161 -25.51 -10.71 11.87
C LEU A 161 -24.18 -9.97 11.65
N ILE A 162 -23.09 -10.54 12.19
CA ILE A 162 -21.72 -10.03 12.09
C ILE A 162 -21.17 -10.15 10.67
N GLN A 163 -21.44 -11.27 9.99
CA GLN A 163 -21.06 -11.48 8.59
C GLN A 163 -21.72 -10.46 7.66
N ARG A 164 -22.96 -10.05 7.94
CA ARG A 164 -23.69 -9.03 7.17
C ARG A 164 -23.24 -7.61 7.53
N HIS A 165 -23.05 -7.30 8.82
CA HIS A 165 -22.78 -5.95 9.32
C HIS A 165 -21.47 -5.87 10.14
N PRO A 166 -20.28 -6.11 9.55
CA PRO A 166 -19.04 -6.22 10.32
C PRO A 166 -18.66 -4.93 11.08
N GLY A 167 -18.93 -3.73 10.52
CA GLY A 167 -18.68 -2.44 11.19
C GLY A 167 -19.57 -2.18 12.42
N ALA A 168 -20.66 -2.94 12.58
CA ALA A 168 -21.44 -2.93 13.82
C ALA A 168 -20.63 -3.48 15.01
N PHE A 169 -19.66 -4.35 14.77
CA PHE A 169 -18.98 -5.16 15.80
C PHE A 169 -17.47 -4.94 15.87
N TYR A 170 -16.84 -4.57 14.75
CA TYR A 170 -15.40 -4.35 14.66
C TYR A 170 -15.09 -2.95 14.15
N GLU A 171 -14.01 -2.38 14.66
CA GLU A 171 -13.36 -1.17 14.19
C GLU A 171 -11.93 -1.56 13.78
N ILE A 172 -11.41 -1.01 12.68
CA ILE A 172 -10.01 -1.23 12.31
C ILE A 172 -9.19 -0.05 12.83
N LYS A 173 -8.20 -0.31 13.69
CA LYS A 173 -7.25 0.70 14.15
C LYS A 173 -5.89 0.52 13.52
N ILE A 174 -5.36 1.63 13.02
CA ILE A 174 -4.06 1.72 12.37
C ILE A 174 -3.17 2.57 13.27
N THR A 175 -2.11 1.98 13.80
CA THR A 175 -1.17 2.70 14.67
C THR A 175 -0.25 3.57 13.82
N GLU A 176 -0.41 4.90 13.88
CA GLU A 176 0.34 5.88 13.08
C GLU A 176 1.87 5.72 13.14
N ARG A 177 2.40 5.23 14.27
CA ARG A 177 3.83 5.21 14.57
C ARG A 177 4.60 4.01 14.01
N ASP A 178 3.93 2.88 13.79
CA ASP A 178 4.54 1.62 13.35
C ASP A 178 3.68 0.85 12.32
N GLY A 179 2.66 1.50 11.76
CA GLY A 179 1.81 0.96 10.68
C GLY A 179 1.00 -0.27 11.07
N ARG A 180 1.01 -0.66 12.35
CA ARG A 180 0.37 -1.88 12.83
C ARG A 180 -1.15 -1.75 12.81
N THR A 181 -1.78 -2.70 12.12
CA THR A 181 -3.23 -2.77 11.94
C THR A 181 -3.81 -3.80 12.90
N ARG A 182 -4.86 -3.44 13.66
CA ARG A 182 -5.61 -4.41 14.47
C ARG A 182 -7.10 -4.18 14.36
N ALA A 183 -7.86 -5.28 14.35
CA ALA A 183 -9.28 -5.24 14.63
C ALA A 183 -9.45 -5.00 16.14
N GLU A 184 -10.27 -4.01 16.51
CA GLU A 184 -10.79 -3.87 17.87
C GLU A 184 -12.29 -4.16 17.86
N ALA A 185 -12.78 -4.85 18.89
CA ALA A 185 -14.21 -4.99 19.09
C ALA A 185 -14.81 -3.63 19.51
N VAL A 186 -15.87 -3.19 18.84
CA VAL A 186 -16.63 -2.00 19.24
C VAL A 186 -17.23 -2.26 20.62
N ALA A 187 -16.78 -1.49 21.61
CA ALA A 187 -16.74 -1.93 23.00
C ALA A 187 -18.07 -2.38 23.64
N LYS A 188 -17.95 -3.29 24.63
CA LYS A 188 -18.98 -3.83 25.54
C LYS A 188 -19.97 -4.87 24.99
N ILE A 189 -19.92 -5.30 23.73
CA ILE A 189 -20.64 -6.52 23.34
C ILE A 189 -19.72 -7.71 23.65
N ASP A 190 -20.05 -8.48 24.70
CA ASP A 190 -19.29 -9.64 25.20
C ASP A 190 -19.46 -10.85 24.26
N LEU A 191 -19.02 -10.67 23.01
CA LEU A 191 -19.04 -11.65 21.94
C LEU A 191 -17.79 -12.51 22.08
N ASN A 192 -17.97 -13.73 22.57
CA ASN A 192 -16.92 -14.73 22.71
C ASN A 192 -16.57 -15.36 21.34
N LEU A 193 -16.12 -14.52 20.41
CA LEU A 193 -15.85 -14.82 19.01
C LEU A 193 -14.36 -14.62 18.71
N PRO A 194 -13.78 -15.39 17.77
CA PRO A 194 -12.41 -15.16 17.33
C PRO A 194 -12.29 -13.75 16.73
N MET A 195 -11.24 -13.01 17.10
CA MET A 195 -10.92 -11.78 16.39
C MET A 195 -10.58 -12.12 14.94
N PRO A 196 -11.21 -11.45 13.96
CA PRO A 196 -10.94 -11.72 12.56
C PRO A 196 -9.60 -11.11 12.15
N PHE A 197 -8.99 -11.68 11.11
CA PHE A 197 -7.73 -11.18 10.57
C PHE A 197 -7.95 -9.88 9.81
N VAL A 198 -7.01 -8.94 9.97
CA VAL A 198 -6.92 -7.72 9.16
C VAL A 198 -5.87 -7.95 8.07
N GLU A 199 -6.20 -7.61 6.83
CA GLU A 199 -5.33 -7.76 5.67
C GLU A 199 -5.23 -6.46 4.85
N TRP A 200 -4.08 -6.26 4.20
CA TRP A 200 -3.85 -5.14 3.27
C TRP A 200 -4.44 -5.43 1.90
N VAL A 201 -5.30 -4.53 1.43
CA VAL A 201 -6.13 -4.76 0.26
C VAL A 201 -6.23 -3.55 -0.66
N ALA A 202 -6.56 -3.84 -1.91
CA ALA A 202 -7.09 -2.89 -2.87
C ALA A 202 -8.61 -3.06 -2.98
N ARG A 203 -9.36 -1.95 -2.89
CA ARG A 203 -10.79 -1.91 -3.20
C ARG A 203 -11.00 -1.30 -4.59
N TRP A 204 -11.68 -2.04 -5.45
CA TRP A 204 -12.09 -1.63 -6.79
C TRP A 204 -13.37 -0.77 -6.75
N PRO A 205 -13.68 0.01 -7.80
CA PRO A 205 -14.85 0.91 -7.81
C PRO A 205 -16.21 0.19 -7.77
N ASP A 206 -16.25 -1.10 -8.13
CA ASP A 206 -17.42 -1.99 -8.01
C ASP A 206 -17.59 -2.59 -6.60
N GLY A 207 -16.68 -2.26 -5.67
CA GLY A 207 -16.65 -2.80 -4.31
C GLY A 207 -15.85 -4.10 -4.16
N LYS A 208 -15.33 -4.71 -5.24
CA LYS A 208 -14.48 -5.90 -5.15
C LYS A 208 -13.23 -5.59 -4.31
N ILE A 209 -12.88 -6.50 -3.40
CA ILE A 209 -11.67 -6.39 -2.58
C ILE A 209 -10.65 -7.47 -2.98
N GLU A 210 -9.38 -7.11 -3.10
CA GLU A 210 -8.28 -7.96 -3.58
C GLU A 210 -7.02 -7.72 -2.73
N ASP A 211 -6.15 -8.73 -2.56
CA ASP A 211 -4.89 -8.57 -1.83
C ASP A 211 -4.03 -7.48 -2.50
N TRP A 212 -3.52 -6.53 -1.71
CA TRP A 212 -2.76 -5.39 -2.21
C TRP A 212 -1.54 -5.82 -3.04
N ASN A 213 -0.79 -6.81 -2.58
CA ASN A 213 0.42 -7.28 -3.23
C ASN A 213 0.09 -8.03 -4.53
N VAL A 214 -1.08 -8.68 -4.61
CA VAL A 214 -1.58 -9.29 -5.87
C VAL A 214 -1.93 -8.20 -6.88
N ALA A 215 -2.72 -7.20 -6.50
CA ALA A 215 -3.12 -6.11 -7.40
C ALA A 215 -1.91 -5.30 -7.92
N VAL A 216 -0.96 -4.98 -7.03
CA VAL A 216 0.32 -4.35 -7.39
C VAL A 216 1.14 -5.22 -8.33
N ARG A 217 1.30 -6.51 -8.01
CA ARG A 217 2.11 -7.44 -8.80
C ARG A 217 1.61 -7.60 -10.22
N ASP A 218 0.30 -7.73 -10.41
CA ASP A 218 -0.27 -7.88 -11.74
C ASP A 218 -0.14 -6.57 -12.55
N SER A 219 -0.24 -5.40 -11.90
CA SER A 219 0.08 -4.12 -12.55
C SER A 219 1.54 -4.03 -13.01
N LEU A 220 2.51 -4.34 -12.13
CA LEU A 220 3.94 -4.32 -12.44
C LEU A 220 4.31 -5.31 -13.56
N LEU A 221 3.70 -6.50 -13.57
CA LEU A 221 3.86 -7.48 -14.65
C LEU A 221 3.29 -7.00 -15.98
N ASN A 222 2.13 -6.34 -15.97
CA ASN A 222 1.50 -5.79 -17.17
C ASN A 222 2.31 -4.65 -17.80
N PHE A 223 2.97 -3.84 -16.97
CA PHE A 223 3.91 -2.79 -17.37
C PHE A 223 5.22 -3.35 -17.97
N GLY A 224 5.67 -4.51 -17.49
CA GLY A 224 6.83 -5.25 -18.02
C GLY A 224 7.97 -5.47 -17.03
N VAL A 225 7.78 -5.16 -15.74
CA VAL A 225 8.78 -5.44 -14.69
C VAL A 225 8.92 -6.97 -14.53
N PRO A 226 10.15 -7.52 -14.56
CA PRO A 226 10.34 -8.97 -14.43
C PRO A 226 9.87 -9.51 -13.08
N ARG A 227 9.29 -10.73 -13.08
CA ARG A 227 8.83 -11.44 -11.86
C ARG A 227 9.86 -11.51 -10.72
N SER A 228 11.16 -11.42 -11.05
CA SER A 228 12.23 -11.38 -10.06
C SER A 228 12.13 -10.14 -9.16
N PHE A 229 11.96 -8.93 -9.73
CA PHE A 229 11.86 -7.68 -8.97
C PHE A 229 10.63 -7.58 -8.08
N ILE A 230 9.57 -8.31 -8.41
CA ILE A 230 8.28 -8.16 -7.75
C ILE A 230 8.20 -8.98 -6.44
N MET A 231 9.21 -9.84 -6.19
CA MET A 231 9.28 -10.77 -5.05
C MET A 231 8.03 -11.69 -4.90
N LYS A 232 8.08 -12.58 -3.90
CA LYS A 232 6.97 -13.43 -3.48
C LYS A 232 6.54 -13.00 -2.08
N THR A 233 5.28 -12.64 -1.93
CA THR A 233 4.67 -12.26 -0.65
C THR A 233 4.88 -13.35 0.41
N ILE A 234 5.28 -12.95 1.60
CA ILE A 234 5.04 -13.75 2.81
C ILE A 234 3.55 -13.63 3.10
N LYS A 235 2.83 -14.74 3.02
CA LYS A 235 1.43 -14.83 3.43
C LYS A 235 1.28 -14.53 4.93
N ASP A 236 0.11 -14.01 5.28
CA ASP A 236 -0.44 -14.00 6.65
C ASP A 236 0.41 -13.24 7.69
N ASN A 237 0.61 -11.93 7.48
CA ASN A 237 1.38 -11.07 8.40
C ASN A 237 0.71 -9.69 8.61
N PRO A 238 0.52 -9.20 9.86
CA PRO A 238 0.02 -7.85 10.17
C PRO A 238 1.11 -6.76 10.00
N ILE A 239 2.05 -7.00 9.09
CA ILE A 239 3.15 -6.11 8.71
C ILE A 239 2.65 -5.20 7.56
N PRO A 240 3.17 -3.98 7.38
CA PRO A 240 2.95 -3.20 6.16
C PRO A 240 3.13 -4.03 4.87
N PRO A 241 2.44 -3.66 3.78
CA PRO A 241 2.53 -4.37 2.51
C PRO A 241 3.97 -4.41 1.97
N SER A 242 4.28 -5.42 1.14
CA SER A 242 5.63 -5.56 0.56
C SER A 242 5.96 -4.45 -0.46
N PHE A 243 4.96 -3.68 -0.87
CA PHE A 243 5.08 -2.48 -1.68
C PHE A 243 4.35 -1.32 -1.00
N PRO A 244 4.90 -0.09 -1.02
CA PRO A 244 4.25 1.08 -0.43
C PRO A 244 2.89 1.34 -1.07
N ILE A 245 2.02 2.01 -0.32
CA ILE A 245 0.66 2.32 -0.75
C ILE A 245 0.71 3.53 -1.69
N CYS A 246 1.19 3.30 -2.90
CA CYS A 246 1.27 4.31 -3.96
C CYS A 246 0.02 4.26 -4.87
N PRO A 247 -0.40 5.40 -5.45
CA PRO A 247 -1.39 5.40 -6.52
C PRO A 247 -0.81 4.71 -7.76
N ILE A 248 -1.63 3.88 -8.42
CA ILE A 248 -1.25 3.15 -9.64
C ILE A 248 -1.93 3.80 -10.85
N PRO A 249 -1.19 4.44 -11.79
CA PRO A 249 -1.77 5.16 -12.93
C PRO A 249 -2.68 4.35 -13.86
N SER A 250 -2.55 3.02 -13.88
CA SER A 250 -3.39 2.11 -14.67
C SER A 250 -4.67 1.65 -13.99
N MET A 251 -4.90 2.00 -12.71
CA MET A 251 -6.11 1.62 -11.98
C MET A 251 -7.27 2.60 -12.25
N PRO A 252 -8.53 2.12 -12.23
CA PRO A 252 -9.70 2.93 -12.51
C PRO A 252 -9.99 3.98 -11.41
N GLU A 253 -10.72 5.03 -11.77
CA GLU A 253 -11.15 6.05 -10.83
C GLU A 253 -12.07 5.46 -9.73
N GLY A 254 -11.80 5.81 -8.47
CA GLY A 254 -12.45 5.22 -7.30
C GLY A 254 -11.71 4.03 -6.68
N TRP A 255 -10.61 3.57 -7.29
CA TRP A 255 -9.72 2.57 -6.70
C TRP A 255 -9.00 3.10 -5.46
N GLN A 256 -8.94 2.31 -4.38
CA GLN A 256 -8.37 2.70 -3.09
C GLN A 256 -7.51 1.60 -2.49
N GLY A 257 -6.34 1.96 -1.95
CA GLY A 257 -5.60 1.12 -1.02
C GLY A 257 -6.17 1.23 0.39
N GLY A 258 -6.03 0.18 1.19
CA GLY A 258 -6.48 0.20 2.57
C GLY A 258 -6.33 -1.13 3.26
N VAL A 259 -7.07 -1.27 4.36
CA VAL A 259 -7.09 -2.47 5.19
C VAL A 259 -8.52 -3.00 5.30
N ALA A 260 -8.68 -4.32 5.32
CA ALA A 260 -9.99 -4.93 5.44
C ALA A 260 -10.02 -6.07 6.45
N ILE A 261 -11.22 -6.26 7.00
CA ILE A 261 -11.65 -7.49 7.64
C ILE A 261 -12.62 -8.17 6.68
N ARG A 262 -12.21 -9.29 6.06
CA ARG A 262 -13.12 -10.09 5.23
C ARG A 262 -13.99 -11.00 6.11
N MET A 263 -15.29 -10.96 5.86
CA MET A 263 -16.24 -12.00 6.23
C MET A 263 -16.58 -12.85 4.99
N VAL A 264 -17.49 -13.82 5.14
CA VAL A 264 -17.90 -14.69 4.02
C VAL A 264 -18.63 -13.91 2.92
N ASP A 265 -19.55 -13.03 3.31
CA ASP A 265 -20.44 -12.32 2.38
C ASP A 265 -20.07 -10.84 2.16
N ASN A 266 -19.52 -10.17 3.20
CA ASN A 266 -19.16 -8.76 3.20
C ASN A 266 -17.76 -8.53 3.77
N ALA A 267 -17.27 -7.30 3.71
CA ALA A 267 -16.03 -6.88 4.39
C ALA A 267 -16.19 -5.50 5.00
N LEU A 268 -15.55 -5.27 6.16
CA LEU A 268 -15.27 -3.93 6.64
C LEU A 268 -13.96 -3.47 5.98
N PHE A 269 -13.97 -2.31 5.32
CA PHE A 269 -12.79 -1.74 4.65
C PHE A 269 -12.56 -0.32 5.18
N GLU A 270 -11.37 -0.08 5.70
CA GLU A 270 -10.88 1.24 6.07
C GLU A 270 -9.88 1.72 5.00
N PRO A 271 -10.17 2.81 4.27
CA PRO A 271 -9.24 3.38 3.30
C PRO A 271 -8.01 3.92 4.01
N VAL A 272 -6.84 3.80 3.37
CA VAL A 272 -5.59 4.41 3.86
C VAL A 272 -5.13 5.42 2.83
N GLU A 273 -4.66 6.59 3.29
CA GLU A 273 -4.08 7.59 2.40
C GLU A 273 -2.86 7.03 1.66
N TRP A 274 -2.58 7.56 0.48
CA TRP A 274 -1.37 7.20 -0.24
C TRP A 274 -0.14 7.56 0.60
N ASP A 275 0.84 6.66 0.63
CA ASP A 275 2.07 6.82 1.38
C ASP A 275 2.75 8.15 1.01
N LYS A 276 3.21 8.88 2.02
CA LYS A 276 3.84 10.21 1.84
C LYS A 276 5.09 10.14 0.95
N SER A 277 5.79 9.00 0.94
CA SER A 277 6.90 8.72 0.03
C SER A 277 6.47 8.64 -1.44
N CYS A 278 5.20 8.33 -1.73
CA CYS A 278 4.64 8.32 -3.08
C CYS A 278 4.05 9.69 -3.47
N ALA A 279 3.41 10.40 -2.53
CA ALA A 279 2.57 11.58 -2.80
C ALA A 279 3.31 12.81 -3.39
N ASN A 280 4.62 12.91 -3.14
CA ASN A 280 5.45 14.03 -3.60
C ASN A 280 6.42 13.68 -4.74
N ARG A 281 6.65 12.39 -5.03
CA ARG A 281 7.58 11.97 -6.09
C ARG A 281 6.97 12.17 -7.48
N LEU A 282 7.74 12.76 -8.38
CA LEU A 282 7.41 12.80 -9.81
C LEU A 282 7.62 11.42 -10.44
N PRO A 283 6.81 11.04 -11.45
CA PRO A 283 7.09 9.86 -12.27
C PRO A 283 8.36 10.07 -13.11
N ILE A 284 9.03 8.97 -13.41
CA ILE A 284 10.22 8.96 -14.25
C ILE A 284 9.81 8.82 -15.71
N LEU A 285 10.40 9.64 -16.59
CA LEU A 285 10.13 9.65 -18.03
C LEU A 285 11.27 9.00 -18.80
N LEU A 286 10.98 7.90 -19.51
CA LEU A 286 11.91 7.19 -20.38
C LEU A 286 11.68 7.59 -21.84
N SER A 287 12.72 8.01 -22.54
CA SER A 287 12.68 8.37 -23.97
C SER A 287 13.10 7.20 -24.84
N PHE A 288 12.30 6.89 -25.88
CA PHE A 288 12.51 5.77 -26.80
C PHE A 288 12.43 6.21 -28.27
N HIS A 289 13.38 5.75 -29.08
CA HIS A 289 13.40 5.92 -30.53
C HIS A 289 13.58 4.55 -31.19
N GLU A 290 12.73 4.21 -32.15
CA GLU A 290 12.73 2.89 -32.84
C GLU A 290 12.77 1.68 -31.88
N GLY A 291 12.15 1.81 -30.69
CA GLY A 291 12.11 0.76 -29.66
C GLY A 291 13.41 0.58 -28.86
N ARG A 292 14.43 1.41 -29.07
CA ARG A 292 15.61 1.53 -28.21
C ARG A 292 15.42 2.69 -27.24
N MET A 293 15.82 2.51 -25.98
CA MET A 293 15.90 3.60 -25.02
C MET A 293 17.02 4.56 -25.44
N ILE A 294 16.73 5.85 -25.46
CA ILE A 294 17.69 6.92 -25.83
C ILE A 294 17.95 7.91 -24.71
N GLY A 295 17.21 7.84 -23.60
CA GLY A 295 17.44 8.70 -22.45
C GLY A 295 16.39 8.51 -21.35
N MET A 296 16.63 9.15 -20.22
CA MET A 296 15.75 9.17 -19.06
C MET A 296 15.71 10.55 -18.43
N SER A 297 14.61 10.90 -17.77
CA SER A 297 14.44 12.14 -17.05
C SER A 297 13.64 11.88 -15.78
N LEU A 298 14.13 12.33 -14.63
CA LEU A 298 13.47 12.14 -13.33
C LEU A 298 12.56 13.32 -12.95
N TYR A 299 12.90 14.52 -13.41
CA TYR A 299 12.24 15.78 -13.11
C TYR A 299 12.58 16.82 -14.21
N PRO A 300 11.85 17.96 -14.29
CA PRO A 300 12.11 18.99 -15.29
C PRO A 300 13.56 19.50 -15.25
N GLY A 301 14.18 19.67 -16.42
CA GLY A 301 15.58 20.12 -16.54
C GLY A 301 16.64 19.02 -16.44
N HIS A 302 16.34 17.87 -15.83
CA HIS A 302 17.30 16.76 -15.72
C HIS A 302 17.09 15.71 -16.81
N HIS A 303 18.02 15.60 -17.76
CA HIS A 303 17.97 14.57 -18.81
C HIS A 303 19.28 13.78 -18.94
N ILE A 304 19.19 12.49 -18.66
CA ILE A 304 20.25 11.51 -18.88
C ILE A 304 20.12 11.00 -20.31
N SER A 305 20.84 11.60 -21.27
CA SER A 305 20.87 11.14 -22.67
C SER A 305 21.76 9.90 -22.84
N LEU A 306 21.26 8.86 -23.50
CA LEU A 306 22.03 7.70 -23.94
C LEU A 306 22.50 7.82 -25.39
N ARG A 307 22.35 9.01 -26.01
CA ARG A 307 22.80 9.32 -27.37
C ARG A 307 23.83 10.47 -27.35
N PRO A 308 25.03 10.27 -27.91
CA PRO A 308 26.02 11.34 -28.18
C PRO A 308 25.45 12.53 -28.96
N GLU A 309 24.50 12.25 -29.86
CA GLU A 309 23.87 13.27 -30.71
C GLU A 309 22.81 14.12 -29.97
N MET A 310 22.47 13.77 -28.72
CA MET A 310 21.38 14.38 -27.95
C MET A 310 21.81 14.86 -26.55
N THR A 311 23.08 14.67 -26.17
CA THR A 311 23.72 15.34 -25.03
C THR A 311 23.91 16.84 -25.26
N ALA A 312 23.74 17.34 -26.50
CA ALA A 312 23.62 18.75 -26.85
C ALA A 312 22.33 19.40 -26.31
N SER A 313 22.21 19.44 -24.99
CA SER A 313 21.21 20.21 -24.27
C SER A 313 21.62 21.69 -24.25
N VAL A 314 21.15 22.43 -25.26
CA VAL A 314 21.18 23.89 -25.40
C VAL A 314 22.50 24.51 -25.94
N ASP A 315 22.40 24.96 -27.20
CA ASP A 315 23.31 25.86 -27.94
C ASP A 315 24.60 25.27 -28.57
N PRO A 316 24.56 24.82 -29.85
CA PRO A 316 25.74 24.43 -30.64
C PRO A 316 26.79 25.53 -30.86
N ALA A 317 26.55 26.77 -30.45
CA ALA A 317 27.53 27.85 -30.53
C ALA A 317 28.54 27.87 -29.36
N LYS A 318 28.37 27.01 -28.34
CA LYS A 318 29.27 26.90 -27.19
C LYS A 318 29.72 25.45 -27.02
N GLY A 319 31.04 25.21 -27.07
CA GLY A 319 31.64 23.88 -26.95
C GLY A 319 31.23 23.19 -25.64
N GLY A 320 30.42 22.14 -25.76
CA GLY A 320 30.02 21.30 -24.64
C GLY A 320 30.99 20.14 -24.49
N ARG A 321 31.61 20.01 -23.32
CA ARG A 321 32.53 18.91 -22.99
C ARG A 321 31.87 17.55 -23.25
N LEU A 322 32.61 16.67 -23.92
CA LEU A 322 32.21 15.29 -24.20
C LEU A 322 32.08 14.48 -22.91
N ASP A 323 31.05 13.64 -22.80
CA ASP A 323 30.86 12.69 -21.71
C ASP A 323 31.44 11.30 -22.09
N VAL A 324 31.63 10.40 -21.12
CA VAL A 324 32.17 9.04 -21.37
C VAL A 324 31.43 8.25 -22.47
N ARG A 325 30.15 8.52 -22.75
CA ARG A 325 29.35 7.86 -23.79
C ARG A 325 29.80 8.22 -25.19
N ASP A 326 30.32 9.42 -25.39
CA ASP A 326 30.86 9.87 -26.69
C ASP A 326 32.03 8.96 -27.11
N PHE A 327 32.79 8.46 -26.13
CA PHE A 327 33.88 7.49 -26.31
C PHE A 327 33.39 6.02 -26.28
N ALA A 328 32.30 5.73 -25.57
CA ALA A 328 31.76 4.39 -25.33
C ALA A 328 30.55 4.04 -26.21
N LYS A 329 30.81 3.68 -27.47
CA LYS A 329 29.80 3.11 -28.38
C LYS A 329 29.20 1.83 -27.80
N SER A 330 27.91 1.86 -27.41
CA SER A 330 27.12 0.68 -27.03
C SER A 330 26.02 0.39 -28.04
N THR A 331 25.87 -0.88 -28.39
CA THR A 331 24.82 -1.40 -29.30
C THR A 331 23.80 -2.29 -28.58
N ALA A 332 23.97 -2.48 -27.26
CA ALA A 332 23.14 -3.34 -26.44
C ALA A 332 22.00 -2.55 -25.76
N ASN A 333 20.94 -3.24 -25.34
CA ASN A 333 19.88 -2.63 -24.55
C ASN A 333 20.42 -2.24 -23.15
N PRO A 334 20.10 -1.03 -22.64
CA PRO A 334 20.47 -0.64 -21.29
C PRO A 334 19.88 -1.59 -20.25
N ILE A 335 20.56 -1.71 -19.11
CA ILE A 335 20.12 -2.47 -17.96
C ILE A 335 19.97 -1.49 -16.79
N LEU A 336 18.79 -1.44 -16.19
CA LEU A 336 18.52 -0.66 -14.98
C LEU A 336 18.61 -1.59 -13.78
N ALA A 337 19.47 -1.24 -12.82
CA ALA A 337 19.67 -1.93 -11.55
C ALA A 337 20.27 -0.96 -10.53
N GLU A 338 19.89 -1.07 -9.25
CA GLU A 338 20.61 -0.45 -8.12
C GLU A 338 20.91 1.05 -8.32
N GLY A 339 19.92 1.85 -8.75
CA GLY A 339 20.08 3.28 -9.00
C GLY A 339 20.99 3.66 -10.18
N ASN A 340 21.36 2.72 -11.05
CA ASN A 340 22.32 2.90 -12.14
C ASN A 340 21.82 2.34 -13.48
N LEU A 341 22.14 3.01 -14.58
CA LEU A 341 21.97 2.54 -15.96
C LEU A 341 23.28 1.93 -16.48
N TYR A 342 23.30 0.61 -16.64
CA TYR A 342 24.42 -0.14 -17.18
C TYR A 342 24.26 -0.34 -18.69
N LEU A 343 25.19 0.19 -19.47
CA LEU A 343 25.37 -0.04 -20.90
C LEU A 343 26.49 -1.09 -21.09
N PRO A 344 26.19 -2.30 -21.58
CA PRO A 344 27.22 -3.31 -21.85
C PRO A 344 28.25 -2.83 -22.89
N HIS A 345 29.54 -3.02 -22.60
CA HIS A 345 30.65 -2.71 -23.51
C HIS A 345 31.80 -3.73 -23.39
N ARG A 346 31.96 -4.59 -24.41
CA ARG A 346 32.89 -5.74 -24.43
C ARG A 346 32.81 -6.60 -23.15
N ARG A 347 33.76 -6.43 -22.23
CA ARG A 347 33.90 -7.18 -20.95
C ARG A 347 33.47 -6.38 -19.72
N ALA A 348 33.12 -5.12 -19.88
CA ALA A 348 32.76 -4.20 -18.82
C ALA A 348 31.38 -3.55 -19.10
N TYR A 349 31.01 -2.64 -18.20
CA TYR A 349 29.77 -1.86 -18.28
C TYR A 349 30.11 -0.38 -18.11
N LEU A 350 29.59 0.44 -19.02
CA LEU A 350 29.44 1.86 -18.77
C LEU A 350 28.23 2.06 -17.86
N VAL A 351 28.50 2.48 -16.64
CA VAL A 351 27.54 2.70 -15.59
C VAL A 351 27.26 4.20 -15.51
N ILE A 352 25.99 4.59 -15.68
CA ILE A 352 25.58 5.97 -15.47
C ILE A 352 24.65 6.04 -14.25
N PRO A 353 25.06 6.71 -13.16
CA PRO A 353 24.20 7.01 -12.03
C PRO A 353 22.93 7.72 -12.44
N VAL A 354 21.80 7.28 -11.88
CA VAL A 354 20.49 7.89 -12.14
C VAL A 354 20.35 9.25 -11.42
N SER A 355 21.23 9.55 -10.46
CA SER A 355 21.39 10.87 -9.84
C SER A 355 21.93 11.96 -10.79
N GLY A 356 22.49 11.60 -11.94
CA GLY A 356 23.25 12.53 -12.78
C GLY A 356 24.73 12.69 -12.39
N ALA A 357 25.20 11.98 -11.36
CA ALA A 357 26.63 11.92 -11.03
C ALA A 357 27.48 11.35 -12.20
N PRO A 358 28.80 11.64 -12.26
CA PRO A 358 29.66 11.23 -13.35
C PRO A 358 29.57 9.74 -13.68
N ALA A 359 29.42 9.46 -14.97
CA ALA A 359 29.39 8.10 -15.46
C ALA A 359 30.79 7.48 -15.47
N TYR A 360 30.86 6.18 -15.21
CA TYR A 360 32.09 5.44 -15.00
C TYR A 360 32.04 4.06 -15.67
N LEU A 361 33.20 3.42 -15.82
CA LEU A 361 33.29 2.02 -16.17
C LEU A 361 33.47 1.17 -14.91
N SER A 362 32.78 0.03 -14.89
CA SER A 362 33.08 -1.07 -13.98
C SER A 362 33.07 -2.40 -14.74
N GLU A 363 34.03 -3.26 -14.42
CA GLU A 363 34.02 -4.68 -14.83
C GLU A 363 32.91 -5.48 -14.11
N ARG A 364 32.38 -4.94 -13.01
CA ARG A 364 31.33 -5.57 -12.20
C ARG A 364 30.04 -5.66 -13.00
N PRO A 365 29.48 -6.87 -13.23
CA PRO A 365 28.17 -6.98 -13.85
C PRO A 365 27.08 -6.40 -12.93
N PRO A 366 26.00 -5.84 -13.49
CA PRO A 366 24.84 -5.42 -12.70
C PRO A 366 24.32 -6.58 -11.86
N GLY A 367 23.80 -6.26 -10.68
CA GLY A 367 23.38 -7.22 -9.66
C GLY A 367 22.39 -8.29 -10.12
N ARG A 368 22.11 -9.25 -9.22
CA ARG A 368 21.25 -10.41 -9.52
C ARG A 368 19.84 -10.03 -9.98
N TRP A 369 19.39 -8.81 -9.65
CA TRP A 369 18.12 -8.22 -10.07
C TRP A 369 18.41 -7.17 -11.14
N LYS A 370 18.19 -7.52 -12.42
CA LYS A 370 18.50 -6.64 -13.56
C LYS A 370 17.32 -6.49 -14.52
N MET A 371 16.88 -5.26 -14.79
CA MET A 371 15.79 -5.00 -15.74
C MET A 371 16.39 -4.53 -17.07
N THR A 372 16.21 -5.32 -18.13
CA THR A 372 16.56 -4.88 -19.49
C THR A 372 15.56 -3.82 -19.95
N VAL A 373 16.05 -2.63 -20.28
CA VAL A 373 15.25 -1.49 -20.73
C VAL A 373 15.13 -1.53 -22.25
N ASP A 374 14.14 -2.27 -22.75
CA ASP A 374 13.90 -2.48 -24.18
C ASP A 374 12.46 -2.18 -24.61
N LYS A 375 12.12 -2.51 -25.87
CA LYS A 375 10.78 -2.32 -26.43
C LYS A 375 9.65 -3.05 -25.67
N LYS A 376 9.93 -4.04 -24.82
CA LYS A 376 8.93 -4.84 -24.07
C LYS A 376 8.34 -4.08 -22.87
N LEU A 377 9.08 -3.16 -22.27
CA LEU A 377 8.50 -2.22 -21.31
C LEU A 377 7.44 -1.40 -22.04
N LYS A 378 6.25 -1.24 -21.48
CA LYS A 378 5.17 -0.55 -22.20
C LYS A 378 5.10 0.95 -21.92
N GLY A 379 5.58 1.37 -20.76
CA GLY A 379 5.16 2.64 -20.16
C GLY A 379 3.89 2.40 -19.35
N GLU A 380 3.82 3.00 -18.16
CA GLU A 380 2.55 3.18 -17.46
C GLU A 380 1.77 4.34 -18.11
N PRO A 381 0.44 4.41 -17.88
CA PRO A 381 -0.33 5.59 -18.25
C PRO A 381 0.21 6.87 -17.59
N LEU A 382 -0.06 8.02 -18.20
CA LEU A 382 0.21 9.32 -17.59
C LEU A 382 -0.63 9.48 -16.31
N PRO A 383 -0.07 10.03 -15.22
CA PRO A 383 -0.87 10.35 -14.03
C PRO A 383 -1.98 11.35 -14.35
N LYS A 384 -3.08 11.29 -13.60
CA LYS A 384 -4.24 12.17 -13.80
C LYS A 384 -3.82 13.65 -13.79
N GLY A 385 -4.24 14.40 -14.81
CA GLY A 385 -3.91 15.82 -14.98
C GLY A 385 -2.58 16.12 -15.65
N TRP A 386 -1.80 15.11 -16.05
CA TRP A 386 -0.60 15.30 -16.87
C TRP A 386 -0.94 15.32 -18.36
N LYS A 387 -0.20 16.12 -19.14
CA LYS A 387 -0.29 16.20 -20.60
C LYS A 387 1.08 16.10 -21.23
N ILE A 388 1.11 15.64 -22.49
CA ILE A 388 2.27 15.73 -23.36
C ILE A 388 1.83 16.45 -24.63
N GLU A 389 2.44 17.59 -24.89
CA GLU A 389 2.20 18.43 -26.08
C GLU A 389 3.43 18.33 -27.00
N GLU A 390 3.20 18.29 -28.31
CA GLU A 390 4.27 18.09 -29.30
C GLU A 390 4.61 19.41 -30.00
N HIS A 391 5.87 19.84 -29.88
CA HIS A 391 6.40 21.05 -30.48
C HIS A 391 7.27 20.70 -31.70
N LEU A 392 7.87 21.71 -32.33
CA LEU A 392 8.72 21.53 -33.53
C LEU A 392 9.85 20.53 -33.28
N ASP A 393 10.61 20.72 -32.19
CA ASP A 393 11.88 20.01 -31.97
C ASP A 393 11.88 19.13 -30.70
N HIS A 394 10.86 19.27 -29.85
CA HIS A 394 10.75 18.62 -28.56
C HIS A 394 9.29 18.31 -28.19
N LYS A 395 9.10 17.60 -27.08
CA LYS A 395 7.80 17.43 -26.41
C LYS A 395 7.83 18.18 -25.09
N VAL A 396 6.71 18.77 -24.72
CA VAL A 396 6.54 19.44 -23.43
C VAL A 396 5.58 18.61 -22.58
N VAL A 397 6.02 18.21 -21.39
CA VAL A 397 5.20 17.55 -20.38
C VAL A 397 4.75 18.60 -19.37
N THR A 398 3.44 18.68 -19.11
CA THR A 398 2.86 19.66 -18.17
C THR A 398 1.97 18.97 -17.14
N SER A 399 1.85 19.56 -15.95
CA SER A 399 0.93 19.13 -14.89
C SER A 399 0.62 20.30 -13.93
N GLN A 400 -0.24 20.08 -12.93
CA GLN A 400 -0.48 21.09 -11.88
C GLN A 400 0.79 21.52 -11.10
N ARG A 401 1.83 20.68 -11.06
CA ARG A 401 3.10 20.97 -10.38
C ARG A 401 4.24 21.35 -11.33
N ILE A 402 4.03 21.29 -12.65
CA ILE A 402 5.08 21.42 -13.67
C ILE A 402 4.55 22.30 -14.80
N GLN A 403 5.09 23.52 -14.94
CA GLN A 403 4.74 24.42 -16.03
C GLN A 403 5.29 23.92 -17.37
N GLU A 404 6.57 23.53 -17.43
CA GLU A 404 7.22 23.06 -18.64
C GLU A 404 8.28 22.01 -18.30
N TRP A 405 8.18 20.81 -18.89
CA TRP A 405 9.24 19.80 -18.86
C TRP A 405 9.55 19.35 -20.28
N LYS A 406 10.65 19.88 -20.83
CA LYS A 406 11.10 19.58 -22.18
C LYS A 406 11.72 18.19 -22.26
N MET A 407 11.29 17.41 -23.24
CA MET A 407 11.72 16.05 -23.51
C MET A 407 12.07 15.88 -25.01
N PRO A 408 13.03 15.02 -25.37
CA PRO A 408 13.31 14.67 -26.77
C PRO A 408 12.06 14.29 -27.55
N LYS A 409 11.93 14.75 -28.81
CA LYS A 409 10.78 14.48 -29.70
C LYS A 409 10.70 13.01 -30.14
N THR A 410 10.29 12.17 -29.20
CA THR A 410 10.39 10.70 -29.29
C THR A 410 9.20 10.03 -28.59
N GLN A 411 9.21 8.70 -28.48
CA GLN A 411 8.22 7.99 -27.67
C GLN A 411 8.59 8.13 -26.19
N ILE A 412 7.73 8.79 -25.40
CA ILE A 412 7.89 8.88 -23.95
C ILE A 412 7.13 7.72 -23.30
N ARG A 413 7.75 7.07 -22.32
CA ARG A 413 7.13 6.03 -21.48
C ARG A 413 7.27 6.45 -20.01
N VAL A 414 6.17 6.36 -19.28
CA VAL A 414 6.13 6.74 -17.85
C VAL A 414 6.50 5.53 -16.98
N LEU A 415 7.20 5.79 -15.89
CA LEU A 415 7.50 4.84 -14.82
C LEU A 415 7.00 5.48 -13.51
N SER A 416 5.98 4.89 -12.86
CA SER A 416 5.38 5.47 -11.66
C SER A 416 6.29 5.39 -10.44
N SER A 417 5.94 6.10 -9.37
CA SER A 417 6.62 6.01 -8.06
C SER A 417 6.66 4.57 -7.52
N LEU A 418 5.64 3.76 -7.82
CA LEU A 418 5.57 2.34 -7.44
C LEU A 418 6.56 1.48 -8.24
N SER A 419 6.63 1.68 -9.55
CA SER A 419 7.60 0.96 -10.39
C SER A 419 9.03 1.43 -10.16
N ALA A 420 9.24 2.71 -9.86
CA ALA A 420 10.53 3.25 -9.41
C ALA A 420 10.99 2.60 -8.09
N TYR A 421 10.08 2.48 -7.11
CA TYR A 421 10.31 1.73 -5.87
C TYR A 421 10.69 0.27 -6.15
N ALA A 422 9.91 -0.44 -6.98
CA ALA A 422 10.16 -1.85 -7.34
C ALA A 422 11.50 -2.08 -8.06
N LEU A 423 12.10 -1.03 -8.61
CA LEU A 423 13.38 -1.07 -9.33
C LEU A 423 14.55 -0.51 -8.51
N ASN A 424 14.34 -0.21 -7.22
CA ASN A 424 15.35 0.41 -6.35
C ASN A 424 15.87 1.73 -6.94
N ILE A 425 14.93 2.57 -7.38
CA ILE A 425 15.14 3.98 -7.75
C ILE A 425 14.42 4.81 -6.69
N TYR A 426 15.02 4.86 -5.49
CA TYR A 426 14.45 5.55 -4.34
C TYR A 426 14.71 7.06 -4.40
N ASP A 427 14.38 7.78 -3.33
CA ASP A 427 14.86 9.13 -3.11
C ASP A 427 16.38 9.13 -3.22
N PHE A 428 16.87 9.48 -4.40
CA PHE A 428 17.94 10.46 -4.42
C PHE A 428 17.35 11.64 -3.65
N GLU A 429 17.84 11.86 -2.43
CA GLU A 429 17.95 13.22 -1.92
C GLU A 429 18.75 13.95 -2.96
N MET A 430 17.99 14.52 -3.87
CA MET A 430 18.48 15.37 -4.89
C MET A 430 18.99 16.55 -4.10
N LEU A 431 20.31 16.65 -4.02
CA LEU A 431 20.93 17.88 -4.46
C LEU A 431 20.35 18.18 -5.84
N ILE A 432 19.13 18.72 -5.87
CA ILE A 432 18.75 19.76 -6.82
C ILE A 432 19.95 20.69 -6.66
N PRO A 433 20.79 20.90 -7.68
CA PRO A 433 21.81 21.92 -7.58
C PRO A 433 21.04 23.20 -7.26
N THR A 434 21.12 23.68 -6.02
CA THR A 434 20.24 24.71 -5.46
C THR A 434 20.58 26.02 -6.14
N ASP A 435 19.99 26.21 -7.32
CA ASP A 435 20.47 27.03 -8.44
C ASP A 435 22.01 27.17 -8.49
N LEU A 436 22.70 26.05 -8.26
CA LEU A 436 24.15 25.91 -8.02
C LEU A 436 24.76 27.21 -7.46
N ASP A 437 24.21 27.64 -6.31
CA ASP A 437 24.19 29.01 -5.76
C ASP A 437 25.20 29.94 -6.44
N GLU A 438 24.71 30.87 -7.28
CA GLU A 438 25.40 31.47 -8.47
C GLU A 438 26.70 32.27 -8.22
N TYR A 439 27.34 32.07 -7.07
CA TYR A 439 28.78 32.20 -6.87
C TYR A 439 29.54 31.23 -7.79
N TRP A 440 29.61 31.57 -9.07
CA TRP A 440 30.84 32.04 -9.72
C TRP A 440 30.54 32.58 -11.13
N VAL A 441 29.62 33.55 -11.23
CA VAL A 441 29.56 34.45 -12.39
C VAL A 441 29.81 35.89 -11.93
N ARG A 442 30.87 36.50 -12.46
CA ARG A 442 30.93 37.96 -12.54
C ARG A 442 31.05 38.38 -14.00
N GLU A 443 30.09 39.18 -14.45
CA GLU A 443 29.93 39.52 -15.86
C GLU A 443 31.12 40.30 -16.42
N SER A 444 31.43 39.98 -17.69
CA SER A 444 32.22 40.78 -18.62
C SER A 444 33.71 40.94 -18.27
N SER A 445 34.65 40.59 -19.14
CA SER A 445 34.54 40.48 -20.60
C SER A 445 35.60 39.55 -21.18
N LYS A 446 35.17 38.66 -22.09
CA LYS A 446 36.00 37.90 -23.03
C LYS A 446 37.26 37.27 -22.44
N ASP A 447 37.15 36.06 -21.88
CA ASP A 447 38.04 34.90 -22.08
C ASP A 447 37.71 33.82 -21.04
N ASP A 448 37.80 32.54 -21.43
CA ASP A 448 37.27 31.40 -20.67
C ASP A 448 38.27 30.82 -19.64
N ASP A 449 38.72 31.62 -18.67
CA ASP A 449 39.73 31.20 -17.67
C ASP A 449 39.14 30.95 -16.26
N VAL A 450 39.80 30.07 -15.50
CA VAL A 450 39.33 29.48 -14.23
C VAL A 450 40.30 29.88 -13.10
N ILE A 451 39.91 30.80 -12.21
CA ILE A 451 40.87 31.70 -11.51
C ILE A 451 41.45 31.24 -10.14
N ILE A 452 40.75 30.36 -9.38
CA ILE A 452 41.13 29.69 -8.08
C ILE A 452 40.79 30.46 -6.76
N PRO A 453 40.00 29.87 -5.82
CA PRO A 453 39.85 30.42 -4.45
C PRO A 453 41.16 30.42 -3.65
N GLU A 454 41.49 31.53 -2.99
CA GLU A 454 42.75 31.69 -2.24
C GLU A 454 42.86 30.80 -0.99
N ASP A 455 41.73 30.41 -0.41
CA ASP A 455 41.61 29.55 0.77
C ASP A 455 41.60 28.04 0.44
N ALA A 456 41.60 27.68 -0.85
CA ALA A 456 41.66 26.28 -1.27
C ALA A 456 43.01 25.63 -0.91
N GLN A 457 42.98 24.66 0.00
CA GLN A 457 44.15 23.89 0.41
C GLN A 457 44.70 23.07 -0.77
N VAL A 458 45.98 23.23 -1.10
CA VAL A 458 46.65 22.38 -2.10
C VAL A 458 46.94 21.01 -1.50
N LEU A 459 46.46 19.96 -2.16
CA LEU A 459 46.75 18.58 -1.79
C LEU A 459 47.94 18.02 -2.59
N PRO A 460 48.72 17.09 -2.02
CA PRO A 460 49.86 16.50 -2.71
C PRO A 460 49.41 15.66 -3.91
N ILE A 461 50.08 15.86 -5.05
CA ILE A 461 49.86 15.03 -6.24
C ILE A 461 51.21 14.65 -6.88
N ASN A 462 51.43 13.35 -7.06
CA ASN A 462 52.68 12.76 -7.50
C ASN A 462 52.57 12.35 -8.97
N ARG A 463 53.54 12.71 -9.83
CA ARG A 463 53.55 12.23 -11.23
C ARG A 463 53.88 10.74 -11.27
N MET A 464 53.13 9.97 -12.06
CA MET A 464 53.38 8.55 -12.25
C MET A 464 54.67 8.27 -13.03
N GLU A 465 55.32 7.17 -12.68
CA GLU A 465 56.41 6.60 -13.46
C GLU A 465 55.89 5.79 -14.67
N LYS A 466 56.74 5.62 -15.69
CA LYS A 466 56.38 4.90 -16.93
C LYS A 466 55.87 3.48 -16.70
N TYR A 467 56.37 2.76 -15.69
CA TYR A 467 55.86 1.42 -15.36
C TYR A 467 54.44 1.45 -14.80
N GLN A 468 54.07 2.51 -14.06
CA GLN A 468 52.73 2.70 -13.51
C GLN A 468 51.75 3.06 -14.63
N LEU A 469 52.14 3.94 -15.57
CA LEU A 469 51.35 4.24 -16.76
C LEU A 469 51.05 2.97 -17.58
N ASN A 470 52.05 2.10 -17.76
CA ASN A 470 51.85 0.81 -18.44
C ASN A 470 50.88 -0.11 -17.68
N GLN A 471 50.93 -0.14 -16.34
CA GLN A 471 49.96 -0.89 -15.52
C GLN A 471 48.54 -0.34 -15.65
N MET A 472 48.37 0.99 -15.69
CA MET A 472 47.07 1.61 -15.90
C MET A 472 46.54 1.39 -17.33
N GLY A 473 47.41 1.26 -18.33
CA GLY A 473 47.02 0.80 -19.67
C GLY A 473 46.49 -0.64 -19.68
N LEU A 474 47.04 -1.53 -18.86
CA LEU A 474 46.47 -2.86 -18.65
C LEU A 474 45.10 -2.79 -17.94
N TRP A 475 44.88 -1.81 -17.05
CA TRP A 475 43.58 -1.59 -16.41
C TRP A 475 42.52 -1.05 -17.39
N LEU A 476 42.86 -0.10 -18.28
CA LEU A 476 41.97 0.31 -19.38
C LEU A 476 41.60 -0.88 -20.29
N THR A 477 42.57 -1.75 -20.57
CA THR A 477 42.33 -2.96 -21.37
C THR A 477 41.42 -3.96 -20.63
N ALA A 478 41.57 -4.10 -19.31
CA ALA A 478 40.71 -4.94 -18.48
C ALA A 478 39.27 -4.38 -18.40
N ALA A 479 39.15 -3.06 -18.25
CA ALA A 479 37.91 -2.28 -18.36
C ALA A 479 37.28 -2.28 -19.78
N GLY A 480 37.84 -3.04 -20.73
CA GLY A 480 37.18 -3.38 -21.99
C GLY A 480 37.50 -2.48 -23.18
N PHE A 481 38.45 -1.56 -23.09
CA PHE A 481 39.00 -0.87 -24.26
C PHE A 481 39.98 -1.77 -25.01
N ASP A 482 39.95 -1.72 -26.35
CA ASP A 482 41.01 -2.35 -27.13
C ASP A 482 42.27 -1.43 -27.10
N ALA A 483 43.47 -2.03 -27.12
CA ALA A 483 44.73 -1.29 -26.95
C ALA A 483 45.09 -0.36 -28.13
N ASP A 484 44.36 -0.44 -29.24
CA ASP A 484 44.42 0.49 -30.38
C ASP A 484 43.38 1.63 -30.26
N GLU A 485 42.42 1.53 -29.34
CA GLU A 485 41.45 2.60 -29.08
C GLU A 485 42.04 3.73 -28.23
N PHE A 486 43.14 3.53 -27.49
CA PHE A 486 43.68 4.56 -26.58
C PHE A 486 45.20 4.73 -26.60
N GLU A 487 45.64 5.95 -26.26
CA GLU A 487 47.05 6.36 -26.13
C GLU A 487 47.23 7.14 -24.82
N ILE A 488 47.96 6.60 -23.85
CA ILE A 488 48.26 7.29 -22.57
C ILE A 488 49.44 8.23 -22.76
N PHE A 489 49.28 9.50 -22.41
CA PHE A 489 50.36 10.50 -22.48
C PHE A 489 51.15 10.57 -21.16
N ASP A 490 50.43 10.68 -20.05
CA ASP A 490 50.98 10.84 -18.70
C ASP A 490 49.88 10.62 -17.64
N GLY A 491 50.28 10.63 -16.38
CA GLY A 491 49.42 10.29 -15.27
C GLY A 491 49.98 10.74 -13.93
N TRP A 492 49.10 10.78 -12.93
CA TRP A 492 49.35 11.34 -11.60
C TRP A 492 48.59 10.59 -10.52
N LYS A 493 49.09 10.63 -9.28
CA LYS A 493 48.46 10.01 -8.11
C LYS A 493 48.22 11.02 -7.00
N GLY A 494 47.07 10.94 -6.35
CA GLY A 494 46.71 11.72 -5.18
C GLY A 494 45.46 11.14 -4.54
N ASP A 495 45.17 11.52 -3.31
CA ASP A 495 43.87 11.24 -2.69
C ASP A 495 42.84 12.19 -3.32
N ILE A 496 41.95 11.65 -4.16
CA ILE A 496 41.00 12.42 -4.99
C ILE A 496 39.55 12.22 -4.50
N SER A 497 39.32 11.11 -3.81
CA SER A 497 38.06 10.73 -3.17
C SER A 497 37.95 11.16 -1.70
N GLY A 498 39.05 11.61 -1.09
CA GLY A 498 39.11 12.05 0.31
C GLY A 498 39.14 10.93 1.34
N ASP A 499 39.36 9.68 0.90
CA ASP A 499 39.38 8.50 1.76
C ASP A 499 40.79 8.14 2.28
N GLY A 500 41.80 8.92 1.88
CA GLY A 500 43.19 8.76 2.29
C GLY A 500 43.99 7.73 1.49
N LYS A 501 43.45 7.18 0.40
CA LYS A 501 44.18 6.33 -0.56
C LYS A 501 44.63 7.12 -1.79
N GLU A 502 45.74 6.72 -2.41
CA GLU A 502 46.14 7.31 -3.70
C GLU A 502 45.30 6.73 -4.85
N ASP A 503 44.40 7.55 -5.37
CA ASP A 503 43.71 7.36 -6.64
C ASP A 503 44.65 7.71 -7.82
N ALA A 504 44.34 7.18 -8.99
CA ALA A 504 45.19 7.26 -10.18
C ALA A 504 44.51 8.05 -11.30
N ILE A 505 45.21 9.00 -11.91
CA ILE A 505 44.71 9.84 -13.00
C ILE A 505 45.56 9.58 -14.23
N LEU A 506 44.94 9.36 -15.39
CA LEU A 506 45.60 9.33 -16.69
C LEU A 506 45.04 10.42 -17.61
N ARG A 507 45.93 11.14 -18.29
CA ARG A 507 45.58 11.90 -19.49
C ARG A 507 45.90 11.04 -20.71
N MET A 508 44.92 10.89 -21.59
CA MET A 508 45.00 10.00 -22.74
C MET A 508 44.23 10.56 -23.93
N ARG A 509 44.45 9.96 -25.10
CA ARG A 509 43.55 10.03 -26.25
C ARG A 509 42.76 8.74 -26.31
N LEU A 510 41.46 8.82 -26.58
CA LEU A 510 40.55 7.68 -26.72
C LEU A 510 39.72 7.87 -28.01
N LYS A 511 39.91 6.97 -28.99
CA LYS A 511 39.27 6.97 -30.32
C LYS A 511 39.50 8.24 -31.15
N GLY A 512 40.62 8.91 -30.92
CA GLY A 512 41.01 10.16 -31.59
C GLY A 512 40.80 11.41 -30.73
N GLU A 513 39.84 11.35 -29.81
CA GLU A 513 39.43 12.45 -28.94
C GLU A 513 40.24 12.48 -27.62
N GLU A 514 40.31 13.64 -26.97
CA GLU A 514 41.06 13.84 -25.72
C GLU A 514 40.24 13.43 -24.49
N SER A 515 40.87 12.76 -23.52
CA SER A 515 40.19 12.24 -22.34
C SER A 515 41.06 12.24 -21.09
N VAL A 516 40.40 12.26 -19.93
CA VAL A 516 41.00 11.95 -18.63
C VAL A 516 40.27 10.77 -18.01
N ALA A 517 41.04 9.80 -17.52
CA ALA A 517 40.54 8.68 -16.73
C ALA A 517 40.95 8.85 -15.26
N VAL A 518 40.03 8.65 -14.32
CA VAL A 518 40.29 8.63 -12.88
C VAL A 518 39.95 7.24 -12.35
N PHE A 519 40.93 6.57 -11.76
CA PHE A 519 40.86 5.23 -11.19
C PHE A 519 40.80 5.33 -9.67
N GLU A 520 39.63 5.08 -9.12
CA GLU A 520 39.35 5.09 -7.68
C GLU A 520 39.44 3.67 -7.11
N VAL A 521 39.92 3.53 -5.86
CA VAL A 521 39.86 2.27 -5.10
C VAL A 521 39.04 2.46 -3.83
N ARG A 522 37.75 2.15 -3.92
CA ARG A 522 36.75 2.35 -2.85
C ARG A 522 37.07 1.59 -1.57
N GLU A 523 36.41 1.96 -0.48
CA GLU A 523 36.54 1.30 0.83
C GLU A 523 36.29 -0.22 0.79
N ASP A 524 35.39 -0.70 -0.06
CA ASP A 524 35.09 -2.13 -0.25
C ASP A 524 36.11 -2.87 -1.15
N GLY A 525 37.08 -2.15 -1.70
CA GLY A 525 38.08 -2.65 -2.62
C GLY A 525 37.62 -2.74 -4.08
N GLU A 526 36.42 -2.26 -4.43
CA GLU A 526 36.03 -2.12 -5.84
C GLU A 526 36.90 -1.06 -6.53
N ARG A 527 37.32 -1.36 -7.76
CA ARG A 527 38.06 -0.45 -8.63
C ARG A 527 37.10 0.17 -9.63
N VAL A 528 37.00 1.49 -9.61
CA VAL A 528 36.09 2.25 -10.48
C VAL A 528 36.91 3.14 -11.40
N THR A 529 36.54 3.20 -12.69
CA THR A 529 37.21 4.09 -13.66
C THR A 529 36.24 5.14 -14.16
N TYR A 530 36.30 6.35 -13.62
CA TYR A 530 35.59 7.50 -14.20
C TYR A 530 36.29 7.96 -15.47
N LEU A 531 35.52 8.49 -16.41
CA LEU A 531 36.02 8.98 -17.69
C LEU A 531 35.37 10.31 -18.04
N PHE A 532 36.22 11.26 -18.45
CA PHE A 532 35.85 12.62 -18.76
C PHE A 532 36.43 13.02 -20.11
N GLY A 533 35.62 13.61 -20.98
CA GLY A 533 36.13 14.34 -22.13
C GLY A 533 36.68 15.71 -21.73
N THR A 534 37.59 16.23 -22.53
CA THR A 534 38.23 17.54 -22.32
C THR A 534 38.55 18.18 -23.66
N GLU A 535 38.35 19.49 -23.79
CA GLU A 535 38.64 20.24 -25.01
C GLU A 535 40.03 20.89 -25.00
N ARG A 536 40.70 20.95 -23.84
CA ARG A 536 41.88 21.81 -23.59
C ARG A 536 43.09 21.08 -23.00
N ALA A 537 43.09 19.75 -22.91
CA ALA A 537 44.18 19.02 -22.26
C ALA A 537 45.43 18.80 -23.13
N VAL A 538 45.30 18.75 -24.47
CA VAL A 538 46.39 18.46 -25.42
C VAL A 538 46.34 19.34 -26.71
N ASN A 539 45.28 20.12 -26.95
CA ASN A 539 45.10 20.89 -28.18
C ASN A 539 46.02 22.15 -28.33
N GLY A 540 47.30 21.92 -28.62
CA GLY A 540 48.08 22.82 -29.48
C GLY A 540 49.22 23.64 -28.88
N THR A 541 49.52 23.55 -27.57
CA THR A 541 50.72 24.21 -26.99
C THR A 541 51.79 23.21 -26.54
N ARG A 542 53.06 23.58 -26.71
CA ARG A 542 54.25 22.70 -26.55
C ARG A 542 54.56 22.26 -25.11
N GLN A 543 53.66 22.52 -24.17
CA GLN A 543 53.88 22.28 -22.76
C GLN A 543 52.57 21.76 -22.17
N ALA A 544 52.57 20.50 -21.74
CA ALA A 544 51.44 19.91 -21.04
C ALA A 544 51.08 20.77 -19.83
N GLY A 545 49.78 20.88 -19.54
CA GLY A 545 49.34 21.48 -18.30
C GLY A 545 49.95 20.79 -17.08
N ILE A 546 50.07 21.52 -15.98
CA ILE A 546 50.46 20.98 -14.67
C ILE A 546 49.18 20.77 -13.89
N PRO A 547 48.96 19.59 -13.29
CA PRO A 547 47.75 19.38 -12.50
C PRO A 547 47.94 19.99 -11.13
N ALA A 548 46.83 20.35 -10.52
CA ALA A 548 46.79 20.54 -9.09
C ALA A 548 45.50 19.97 -8.52
N LEU A 549 45.65 19.37 -7.35
CA LEU A 549 44.57 18.82 -6.54
C LEU A 549 44.33 19.79 -5.39
N TYR A 550 43.06 20.05 -5.09
CA TYR A 550 42.63 21.05 -4.11
C TYR A 550 41.60 20.46 -3.18
N GLN A 551 41.60 20.90 -1.92
CA GLN A 551 40.49 20.75 -1.01
C GLN A 551 39.89 22.13 -0.71
N TRP A 552 38.58 22.28 -0.86
CA TRP A 552 37.86 23.52 -0.57
C TRP A 552 36.45 23.18 -0.08
N GLU A 553 35.99 23.86 0.98
CA GLU A 553 34.71 23.58 1.68
C GLU A 553 34.44 22.09 2.05
N GLY A 554 35.49 21.28 2.13
CA GLY A 554 35.42 19.84 2.43
C GLY A 554 35.28 18.93 1.20
N GLU A 555 35.26 19.48 -0.02
CA GLU A 555 35.28 18.76 -1.30
C GLU A 555 36.68 18.76 -1.92
N GLN A 556 36.99 17.72 -2.70
CA GLN A 556 38.24 17.60 -3.46
C GLN A 556 38.05 17.86 -4.96
N TYR A 557 38.94 18.69 -5.54
CA TYR A 557 38.90 19.12 -6.94
C TYR A 557 40.21 18.86 -7.66
N PHE A 558 40.17 18.09 -8.75
CA PHE A 558 41.31 17.91 -9.64
C PHE A 558 41.22 18.85 -10.85
N VAL A 559 42.27 19.65 -11.05
CA VAL A 559 42.26 20.79 -11.98
C VAL A 559 43.50 20.76 -12.88
N TRP A 560 43.28 20.79 -14.20
CA TRP A 560 44.33 21.10 -15.17
C TRP A 560 44.62 22.59 -15.19
N LYS A 561 45.90 22.98 -15.27
CA LYS A 561 46.32 24.36 -15.56
C LYS A 561 47.31 24.37 -16.69
N GLY A 562 47.18 25.30 -17.64
CA GLY A 562 48.14 25.41 -18.73
C GLY A 562 48.13 26.80 -19.37
N TYR A 563 48.74 26.90 -20.55
CA TYR A 563 48.67 28.10 -21.37
C TYR A 563 48.17 27.76 -22.77
N GLU A 564 47.10 28.42 -23.22
CA GLU A 564 46.64 28.38 -24.61
C GLU A 564 46.87 29.76 -25.25
N ARG A 565 47.57 29.82 -26.38
CA ARG A 565 47.85 31.10 -27.10
C ARG A 565 48.47 32.21 -26.22
N LYS A 566 49.21 31.83 -25.16
CA LYS A 566 49.79 32.68 -24.09
C LYS A 566 48.83 33.17 -23.00
N ARG A 567 47.58 32.70 -22.95
CA ARG A 567 46.63 32.94 -21.86
C ARG A 567 46.62 31.76 -20.88
N PRO A 568 46.64 32.00 -19.55
CA PRO A 568 46.65 30.94 -18.56
C PRO A 568 45.24 30.37 -18.34
N TYR A 569 44.97 29.18 -18.87
CA TYR A 569 43.70 28.50 -18.58
C TYR A 569 43.83 27.61 -17.36
N SER A 570 42.71 27.37 -16.69
CA SER A 570 42.54 26.19 -15.85
C SER A 570 41.23 25.48 -16.21
N GLU A 571 41.10 24.22 -15.81
CA GLU A 571 39.98 23.36 -16.18
C GLU A 571 39.75 22.33 -15.06
N VAL A 572 38.62 22.40 -14.35
CA VAL A 572 38.26 21.36 -13.37
C VAL A 572 37.81 20.11 -14.13
N VAL A 573 38.47 18.98 -13.88
CA VAL A 573 38.19 17.71 -14.58
C VAL A 573 37.44 16.72 -13.69
N TYR A 574 37.63 16.79 -12.37
CA TYR A 574 36.94 15.91 -11.41
C TYR A 574 36.61 16.69 -10.13
N SER A 575 35.47 16.35 -9.54
CA SER A 575 35.07 16.62 -8.15
C SER A 575 34.44 15.35 -7.56
N ASP A 576 34.69 15.11 -6.28
CA ASP A 576 34.20 13.96 -5.49
C ASP A 576 32.67 13.87 -5.39
N ARG A 577 31.94 14.99 -5.47
CA ARG A 577 30.46 15.01 -5.48
C ARG A 577 29.83 14.96 -6.86
N GLY A 578 30.63 15.10 -7.91
CA GLY A 578 30.19 15.08 -9.30
C GLY A 578 30.51 16.38 -10.02
N GLY A 579 31.16 16.27 -11.18
CA GLY A 579 31.81 17.41 -11.81
C GLY A 579 30.87 18.46 -12.39
N TYR A 580 31.22 19.73 -12.21
CA TYR A 580 31.44 20.68 -13.31
C TYR A 580 32.43 21.78 -12.87
N SER A 581 32.68 22.77 -13.73
CA SER A 581 33.74 23.76 -13.59
C SER A 581 33.46 24.84 -12.54
N MET A 582 34.32 24.91 -11.52
CA MET A 582 34.74 26.21 -10.96
C MET A 582 35.75 26.87 -11.94
N ARG A 583 36.22 28.13 -11.80
CA ARG A 583 36.61 28.91 -10.60
C ARG A 583 36.64 30.43 -10.90
N ALA A 584 37.43 31.17 -10.11
CA ALA A 584 36.94 32.21 -9.21
C ALA A 584 38.10 33.10 -8.73
N ALA A 585 38.01 34.43 -8.83
CA ALA A 585 38.52 35.45 -7.88
C ALA A 585 38.61 36.87 -8.50
N ASP A 586 38.23 37.86 -7.69
CA ASP A 586 38.47 39.32 -7.71
C ASP A 586 38.28 40.18 -8.99
#